data_AF-A0A7L2TCX8-F1
#
_entry.id   AF-A0A7L2TCX8-F1
#
_cell.length_a   1.000
_cell.length_b   1.000
_cell.length_c   1.000
_cell.angle_alpha   90.00
_cell.angle_beta   90.00
_cell.angle_gamma   90.00
#
_symmetry.space_group_name_H-M   'P 1'
#
loop_
_entity.id
_entity.type
_entity.pdbx_description
1 polymer ?
#
loop_
_entity_poly.entity_id
_entity_poly.type
_entity_poly.pdbx_seq_one_letter_code
_entity_poly.pdbx_strand_id
1 'polypeptide(L)'
;AMDGAPPPTSPPGLSAYVAVSQLLGLTLLATTGAWLGHYRGGVAWHSPLQFNAHPLCMVLGMVFLQGDALLVYRVFRHEAKRSTKVLHALLHGLALVISLVGIIAVFESHRAKGIPDMYSLHSWCGMATFVLYLLQWLLGCGLFLFPGASFSLRGRYKPQHIFFGIALFILSITSCLLGITEMLLFKISDSYSHFVPEGILANTLGVLLVAFGLVVGYMLTREEWKRPPLAEELALSMDFKTLTEGESPGG
;
A
#
# COMPACT_ATOMS: atom_id res chain seq x y z
N ALA A 1 -21.13 7.88 38.05
CA ALA A 1 -19.73 7.55 37.75
C ALA A 1 -19.77 6.34 36.84
N MET A 2 -19.53 6.53 35.53
CA MET A 2 -19.60 5.44 34.56
C MET A 2 -18.33 4.60 34.68
N ASP A 3 -18.51 3.30 34.90
CA ASP A 3 -17.47 2.28 34.86
C ASP A 3 -16.80 2.26 33.48
N GLY A 4 -15.78 3.09 33.32
CA GLY A 4 -14.89 3.06 32.16
C GLY A 4 -13.93 1.89 32.34
N ALA A 5 -14.29 0.72 31.83
CA ALA A 5 -13.33 -0.36 31.66
C ALA A 5 -12.06 0.22 30.97
N PRO A 6 -10.85 -0.10 31.48
CA PRO A 6 -9.63 0.44 30.90
C PRO A 6 -9.59 0.11 29.41
N PRO A 7 -9.11 1.05 28.56
CA PRO A 7 -9.05 0.81 27.13
C PRO A 7 -8.28 -0.49 26.87
N PRO A 8 -8.78 -1.36 25.98
CA PRO A 8 -8.15 -2.64 25.71
C PRO A 8 -6.68 -2.43 25.34
N THR A 9 -5.79 -3.10 26.08
CA THR A 9 -4.35 -2.97 25.87
C THR A 9 -3.97 -3.48 24.48
N SER A 10 -3.19 -2.69 23.74
CA SER A 10 -2.62 -3.14 22.47
C SER A 10 -1.78 -4.41 22.69
N PRO A 11 -1.84 -5.39 21.77
CA PRO A 11 -1.05 -6.60 21.90
C PRO A 11 0.44 -6.25 21.93
N PRO A 12 1.25 -6.98 22.72
CA PRO A 12 2.67 -6.71 22.85
C PRO A 12 3.35 -6.71 21.48
N GLY A 13 4.26 -5.76 21.28
CA GLY A 13 5.06 -5.62 20.06
C GLY A 13 4.41 -4.85 18.90
N LEU A 14 3.07 -4.71 18.85
CA LEU A 14 2.42 -4.04 17.71
C LEU A 14 2.89 -2.59 17.54
N SER A 15 2.93 -1.81 18.61
CA SER A 15 3.37 -0.41 18.57
C SER A 15 4.83 -0.27 18.11
N ALA A 16 5.71 -1.17 18.55
CA ALA A 16 7.11 -1.19 18.15
C ALA A 16 7.26 -1.49 16.65
N TYR A 17 6.53 -2.48 16.12
CA TYR A 17 6.56 -2.81 14.70
C TYR A 17 5.94 -1.72 13.81
N VAL A 18 4.89 -1.04 14.29
CA VAL A 18 4.35 0.15 13.63
C VAL A 18 5.41 1.27 13.60
N ALA A 19 6.10 1.53 14.71
CA ALA A 19 7.17 2.54 14.73
C ALA A 19 8.30 2.17 13.75
N VAL A 20 8.71 0.90 13.70
CA VAL A 20 9.71 0.41 12.74
C VAL A 20 9.22 0.58 11.30
N SER A 21 7.96 0.22 10.99
CA SER A 21 7.42 0.38 9.64
C SER A 21 7.39 1.84 9.23
N GLN A 22 7.00 2.76 10.12
CA GLN A 22 6.98 4.19 9.84
C GLN A 22 8.39 4.77 9.65
N LEU A 23 9.35 4.41 10.50
CA LEU A 23 10.74 4.84 10.35
C LEU A 23 11.35 4.35 9.04
N LEU A 24 11.12 3.08 8.68
CA LEU A 24 11.56 2.54 7.38
C LEU A 24 10.88 3.26 6.22
N GLY A 25 9.57 3.49 6.29
CA GLY A 25 8.81 4.21 5.27
C GLY A 25 9.31 5.64 5.06
N LEU A 26 9.56 6.39 6.13
CA LEU A 26 10.14 7.73 6.04
C LEU A 26 11.57 7.69 5.47
N THR A 27 12.37 6.68 5.85
CA THR A 27 13.72 6.48 5.31
C THR A 27 13.69 6.19 3.81
N LEU A 28 12.70 5.42 3.31
CA LEU A 28 12.49 5.18 1.89
C LEU A 28 12.24 6.48 1.12
N LEU A 29 11.33 7.31 1.63
CA LEU A 29 10.99 8.59 1.00
C LEU A 29 12.18 9.55 1.01
N ALA A 30 12.88 9.65 2.14
CA ALA A 30 14.07 10.48 2.27
C ALA A 30 15.19 10.02 1.32
N THR A 31 15.44 8.70 1.23
CA THR A 31 16.47 8.13 0.35
C THR A 31 16.10 8.32 -1.12
N THR A 32 14.82 8.15 -1.48
CA THR A 32 14.32 8.43 -2.84
C THR A 32 14.51 9.90 -3.20
N GLY A 33 14.12 10.81 -2.31
CA GLY A 33 14.30 12.25 -2.49
C GLY A 33 15.77 12.65 -2.59
N ALA A 34 16.64 12.10 -1.74
CA ALA A 34 18.08 12.35 -1.76
C ALA A 34 18.71 11.85 -3.07
N TRP A 35 18.33 10.65 -3.53
CA TRP A 35 18.81 10.10 -4.79
C TRP A 35 18.44 11.00 -5.98
N LEU A 36 17.16 11.36 -6.09
CA LEU A 36 16.68 12.20 -7.19
C LEU A 36 17.22 13.64 -7.11
N GLY A 37 17.29 14.21 -5.92
CA GLY A 37 17.78 15.57 -5.70
C GLY A 37 19.27 15.71 -5.97
N HIS A 38 20.09 14.82 -5.39
CA HIS A 38 21.54 14.93 -5.47
C HIS A 38 22.11 14.44 -6.80
N TYR A 39 21.59 13.32 -7.34
CA TYR A 39 22.17 12.69 -8.53
C TYR A 39 21.35 12.87 -9.82
N ARG A 40 20.05 13.17 -9.72
CA ARG A 40 19.17 13.33 -10.89
C ARG A 40 18.69 14.76 -11.14
N GLY A 41 19.20 15.73 -10.39
CA GLY A 41 18.90 17.16 -10.58
C GLY A 41 17.54 17.61 -10.03
N GLY A 42 16.83 16.77 -9.27
CA GLY A 42 15.54 17.10 -8.66
C GLY A 42 14.32 16.67 -9.47
N VAL A 43 13.16 17.25 -9.16
CA VAL A 43 11.86 16.92 -9.77
C VAL A 43 11.18 18.22 -10.23
N ALA A 44 10.77 18.28 -11.50
CA ALA A 44 10.05 19.45 -12.03
C ALA A 44 9.10 19.07 -13.18
N TRP A 45 7.87 19.58 -13.12
CA TRP A 45 6.83 19.44 -14.15
C TRP A 45 7.13 20.44 -15.29
N HIS A 46 7.09 20.02 -16.55
CA HIS A 46 7.57 20.78 -17.73
C HIS A 46 9.09 21.00 -17.82
N SER A 47 9.87 19.97 -17.48
CA SER A 47 11.32 19.97 -17.71
C SER A 47 11.82 18.59 -18.12
N PRO A 48 13.08 18.44 -18.57
CA PRO A 48 13.70 17.13 -18.77
C PRO A 48 13.70 16.23 -17.52
N LEU A 49 13.54 16.83 -16.33
CA LEU A 49 13.46 16.19 -15.02
C LEU A 49 12.09 15.60 -14.70
N GLN A 50 11.08 15.79 -15.56
CA GLN A 50 9.71 15.30 -15.32
C GLN A 50 9.67 13.80 -15.05
N PHE A 51 10.54 13.03 -15.70
CA PHE A 51 10.69 11.59 -15.44
C PHE A 51 10.94 11.29 -13.96
N ASN A 52 11.67 12.14 -13.23
CA ASN A 52 12.01 11.91 -11.83
C ASN A 52 10.79 11.96 -10.90
N ALA A 53 9.65 12.54 -11.35
CA ALA A 53 8.39 12.43 -10.61
C ALA A 53 7.90 10.98 -10.53
N HIS A 54 8.19 10.14 -11.53
CA HIS A 54 7.76 8.75 -11.58
C HIS A 54 8.25 7.92 -10.37
N PRO A 55 9.57 7.73 -10.13
CA PRO A 55 10.05 6.93 -8.99
C PRO A 55 9.59 7.49 -7.64
N LEU A 56 9.53 8.83 -7.49
CA LEU A 56 9.03 9.46 -6.27
C LEU A 56 7.56 9.10 -6.01
N CYS A 57 6.70 9.25 -7.01
CA CYS A 57 5.29 8.91 -6.94
C CYS A 57 5.06 7.41 -6.71
N MET A 58 5.84 6.53 -7.35
CA MET A 58 5.71 5.08 -7.17
C MET A 58 6.06 4.65 -5.74
N VAL A 59 7.17 5.14 -5.19
CA VAL A 59 7.57 4.80 -3.81
C VAL A 59 6.59 5.40 -2.79
N LEU A 60 6.12 6.62 -3.00
CA LEU A 60 5.14 7.26 -2.11
C LEU A 60 3.77 6.56 -2.17
N GLY A 61 3.21 6.37 -3.37
CA GLY A 61 1.88 5.82 -3.57
C GLY A 61 1.82 4.30 -3.38
N MET A 62 2.50 3.57 -4.28
CA MET A 62 2.39 2.11 -4.39
C MET A 62 3.22 1.34 -3.36
N VAL A 63 4.09 2.00 -2.59
CA VAL A 63 4.86 1.34 -1.53
C VAL A 63 4.47 1.89 -0.17
N PHE A 64 4.77 3.14 0.14
CA PHE A 64 4.56 3.68 1.48
C PHE A 64 3.06 3.76 1.85
N LEU A 65 2.26 4.51 1.09
CA LEU A 65 0.83 4.68 1.38
C LEU A 65 0.05 3.38 1.22
N GLN A 66 0.39 2.54 0.22
CA GLN A 66 -0.20 1.21 0.09
C GLN A 66 0.11 0.32 1.30
N GLY A 67 1.35 0.32 1.79
CA GLY A 67 1.76 -0.42 2.98
C GLY A 67 1.00 0.03 4.24
N ASP A 68 0.88 1.34 4.44
CA ASP A 68 0.09 1.90 5.55
C ASP A 68 -1.39 1.52 5.45
N ALA A 69 -1.97 1.62 4.26
CA ALA A 69 -3.36 1.25 4.01
C ALA A 69 -3.64 -0.22 4.35
N LEU A 70 -2.70 -1.13 4.08
CA LEU A 70 -2.80 -2.55 4.47
C LEU A 70 -2.79 -2.75 5.99
N LEU A 71 -2.09 -1.88 6.73
CA LEU A 71 -1.96 -1.96 8.18
C LEU A 71 -3.04 -1.21 8.95
N VAL A 72 -3.87 -0.38 8.31
CA VAL A 72 -4.92 0.44 8.95
C VAL A 72 -5.78 -0.35 9.95
N TYR A 73 -6.22 -1.56 9.59
CA TYR A 73 -7.06 -2.37 10.49
C TYR A 73 -6.31 -2.89 11.73
N ARG A 74 -4.98 -2.98 11.69
CA ARG A 74 -4.15 -3.40 12.83
C ARG A 74 -3.82 -2.21 13.73
N VAL A 75 -3.47 -1.08 13.12
CA VAL A 75 -3.15 0.16 13.83
C VAL A 75 -4.38 0.73 14.52
N PHE A 76 -5.48 0.90 13.78
CA PHE A 76 -6.74 1.45 14.27
C PHE A 76 -7.73 0.35 14.69
N ARG A 77 -7.20 -0.68 15.38
CA ARG A 77 -7.98 -1.87 15.78
C ARG A 77 -9.09 -1.60 16.80
N HIS A 78 -9.01 -0.48 17.52
CA HIS A 78 -10.00 -0.09 18.53
C HIS A 78 -11.01 0.93 17.99
N GLU A 79 -10.84 1.40 16.77
CA GLU A 79 -11.73 2.36 16.13
C GLU A 79 -12.97 1.69 15.53
N ALA A 80 -14.03 2.48 15.37
CA ALA A 80 -15.27 2.07 14.72
C ALA A 80 -14.97 1.53 13.31
N LYS A 81 -15.53 0.36 12.98
CA LYS A 81 -15.24 -0.36 11.73
C LYS A 81 -15.50 0.46 10.48
N ARG A 82 -16.53 1.31 10.53
CA ARG A 82 -16.87 2.22 9.44
C ARG A 82 -15.76 3.24 9.22
N SER A 83 -15.23 3.85 10.27
CA SER A 83 -14.11 4.79 10.19
C SER A 83 -12.85 4.12 9.66
N THR A 84 -12.50 2.94 10.17
CA THR A 84 -11.35 2.15 9.69
C THR A 84 -11.49 1.78 8.21
N LYS A 85 -12.68 1.40 7.75
CA LYS A 85 -13.00 1.14 6.34
C LYS A 85 -12.80 2.36 5.45
N VAL A 86 -13.33 3.51 5.88
CA VAL A 86 -13.20 4.77 5.14
C VAL A 86 -11.74 5.17 5.04
N LEU A 87 -10.98 5.12 6.14
CA LEU A 87 -9.56 5.44 6.14
C LEU A 87 -8.76 4.52 5.21
N HIS A 88 -9.01 3.21 5.27
CA HIS A 88 -8.39 2.24 4.36
C HIS A 88 -8.68 2.56 2.88
N ALA A 89 -9.94 2.86 2.55
CA ALA A 89 -10.33 3.24 1.19
C ALA A 89 -9.69 4.57 0.75
N LEU A 90 -9.62 5.57 1.62
CA LEU A 90 -9.03 6.88 1.33
C LEU A 90 -7.52 6.78 1.10
N LEU A 91 -6.78 6.03 1.92
CA LEU A 91 -5.34 5.86 1.73
C LEU A 91 -5.00 5.13 0.43
N HIS A 92 -5.73 4.05 0.10
CA HIS A 92 -5.57 3.39 -1.20
C HIS A 92 -5.96 4.30 -2.38
N GLY A 93 -7.01 5.12 -2.22
CA GLY A 93 -7.42 6.09 -3.23
C GLY A 93 -6.35 7.17 -3.46
N LEU A 94 -5.77 7.71 -2.39
CA LEU A 94 -4.66 8.66 -2.46
C LEU A 94 -3.43 8.05 -3.12
N ALA A 95 -3.10 6.80 -2.76
CA ALA A 95 -2.03 6.04 -3.39
C ALA A 95 -2.24 5.91 -4.91
N LEU A 96 -3.46 5.57 -5.36
CA LEU A 96 -3.81 5.49 -6.79
C LEU A 96 -3.66 6.82 -7.50
N VAL A 97 -4.12 7.93 -6.91
CA VAL A 97 -4.00 9.28 -7.51
C VAL A 97 -2.53 9.67 -7.68
N ILE A 98 -1.73 9.52 -6.63
CA ILE A 98 -0.29 9.84 -6.68
C ILE A 98 0.43 8.97 -7.72
N SER A 99 0.08 7.69 -7.79
CA SER A 99 0.67 6.77 -8.76
C SER A 99 0.27 7.12 -10.18
N LEU A 100 -0.98 7.53 -10.41
CA LEU A 100 -1.43 8.01 -11.72
C LEU A 100 -0.61 9.22 -12.17
N VAL A 101 -0.32 10.17 -11.27
CA VAL A 101 0.56 11.32 -11.58
C VAL A 101 1.95 10.85 -12.03
N GLY A 102 2.54 9.88 -11.33
CA GLY A 102 3.83 9.29 -11.69
C GLY A 102 3.82 8.56 -13.04
N ILE A 103 2.70 7.90 -13.39
CA ILE A 103 2.52 7.25 -14.70
C ILE A 103 2.40 8.31 -15.79
N ILE A 104 1.57 9.33 -15.60
CA ILE A 104 1.43 10.44 -16.57
C ILE A 104 2.80 11.08 -16.83
N ALA A 105 3.59 11.33 -15.77
CA ALA A 105 4.91 11.92 -15.88
C ALA A 105 5.88 11.12 -16.78
N VAL A 106 5.87 9.78 -16.72
CA VAL A 106 6.74 8.96 -17.55
C VAL A 106 6.28 8.95 -19.01
N PHE A 107 4.98 8.81 -19.26
CA PHE A 107 4.42 8.84 -20.63
C PHE A 107 4.64 10.19 -21.32
N GLU A 108 4.45 11.31 -20.59
CA GLU A 108 4.74 12.64 -21.11
C GLU A 108 6.25 12.83 -21.37
N SER A 109 7.11 12.38 -20.45
CA SER A 109 8.55 12.45 -20.65
C SER A 109 9.03 11.61 -21.83
N HIS A 110 8.46 10.43 -22.06
CA HIS A 110 8.81 9.57 -23.19
C HIS A 110 8.40 10.19 -24.52
N ARG A 111 7.16 10.69 -24.59
CA ARG A 111 6.64 11.41 -25.75
C ARG A 111 7.52 12.60 -26.13
N ALA A 112 7.92 13.41 -25.15
CA ALA A 112 8.79 14.56 -25.36
C ALA A 112 10.19 14.19 -25.86
N LYS A 113 10.67 12.97 -25.56
CA LYS A 113 12.01 12.46 -25.92
C LYS A 113 12.00 11.50 -27.12
N GLY A 114 10.84 11.17 -27.68
CA GLY A 114 10.70 10.18 -28.75
C GLY A 114 11.05 8.75 -28.33
N ILE A 115 10.91 8.43 -27.04
CA ILE A 115 11.18 7.08 -26.50
C ILE A 115 9.89 6.24 -26.64
N PRO A 116 9.95 5.00 -27.14
CA PRO A 116 8.78 4.14 -27.20
C PRO A 116 8.29 3.77 -25.80
N ASP A 117 6.97 3.69 -25.63
CA ASP A 117 6.35 3.27 -24.37
C ASP A 117 6.22 1.74 -24.28
N MET A 118 6.06 1.23 -23.05
CA MET A 118 5.59 -0.13 -22.77
C MET A 118 6.41 -1.27 -23.40
N TYR A 119 7.73 -1.11 -23.59
CA TYR A 119 8.58 -2.17 -24.15
C TYR A 119 9.36 -2.97 -23.10
N SER A 120 9.48 -2.47 -21.86
CA SER A 120 10.27 -3.12 -20.82
C SER A 120 9.42 -4.01 -19.91
N LEU A 121 10.03 -5.05 -19.32
CA LEU A 121 9.34 -5.91 -18.35
C LEU A 121 8.85 -5.10 -17.13
N HIS A 122 9.63 -4.10 -16.69
CA HIS A 122 9.22 -3.15 -15.66
C HIS A 122 7.89 -2.47 -16.03
N SER A 123 7.76 -1.97 -17.26
CA SER A 123 6.53 -1.30 -17.71
C SER A 123 5.32 -2.23 -17.75
N TRP A 124 5.49 -3.48 -18.20
CA TRP A 124 4.41 -4.48 -18.24
C TRP A 124 3.94 -4.86 -16.84
N CYS A 125 4.87 -5.19 -15.94
CA CYS A 125 4.56 -5.50 -14.55
C CYS A 125 3.94 -4.29 -13.82
N GLY A 126 4.49 -3.09 -14.01
CA GLY A 126 4.00 -1.86 -13.39
C GLY A 126 2.59 -1.50 -13.83
N MET A 127 2.30 -1.55 -15.14
CA MET A 127 0.95 -1.26 -15.64
C MET A 127 -0.07 -2.31 -15.22
N ALA A 128 0.28 -3.60 -15.28
CA ALA A 128 -0.59 -4.66 -14.79
C ALA A 128 -0.91 -4.48 -13.29
N THR A 129 0.10 -4.16 -12.48
CA THR A 129 -0.06 -3.87 -11.05
C THR A 129 -1.00 -2.69 -10.81
N PHE A 130 -0.80 -1.57 -11.52
CA PHE A 130 -1.64 -0.38 -11.37
C PHE A 130 -3.11 -0.65 -11.75
N VAL A 131 -3.36 -1.30 -12.89
CA VAL A 131 -4.72 -1.63 -13.34
C VAL A 131 -5.41 -2.59 -12.37
N LEU A 132 -4.73 -3.66 -11.96
CA LEU A 132 -5.28 -4.61 -11.00
C LEU A 132 -5.53 -3.96 -9.63
N TYR A 133 -4.68 -3.03 -9.21
CA TYR A 133 -4.86 -2.29 -7.97
C TYR A 133 -6.04 -1.32 -8.02
N LEU A 134 -6.27 -0.64 -9.15
CA LEU A 134 -7.48 0.15 -9.37
C LEU A 134 -8.74 -0.72 -9.30
N LEU A 135 -8.74 -1.87 -9.98
CA LEU A 135 -9.86 -2.81 -9.94
C LEU A 135 -10.11 -3.34 -8.52
N GLN A 136 -9.05 -3.69 -7.80
CA GLN A 136 -9.09 -4.13 -6.41
C GLN A 136 -9.72 -3.06 -5.50
N TRP A 137 -9.37 -1.79 -5.71
CA TRP A 137 -9.93 -0.67 -4.95
C TRP A 137 -11.41 -0.44 -5.29
N LEU A 138 -11.79 -0.43 -6.57
CA LEU A 138 -13.19 -0.27 -7.00
C LEU A 138 -14.08 -1.39 -6.45
N LEU A 139 -13.65 -2.65 -6.59
CA LEU A 139 -14.36 -3.81 -6.05
C LEU A 139 -14.44 -3.77 -4.52
N GLY A 140 -13.35 -3.38 -3.85
CA GLY A 140 -13.31 -3.20 -2.40
C GLY A 140 -14.31 -2.16 -1.90
N CYS A 141 -14.37 -0.99 -2.55
CA CYS A 141 -15.34 0.06 -2.26
C CYS A 141 -16.78 -0.43 -2.50
N GLY A 142 -17.06 -1.01 -3.66
CA GLY A 142 -18.38 -1.53 -4.03
C GLY A 142 -18.90 -2.60 -3.06
N LEU A 143 -18.05 -3.54 -2.67
CA LEU A 143 -18.46 -4.67 -1.83
C LEU A 143 -18.43 -4.34 -0.33
N PHE A 144 -17.45 -3.58 0.17
CA PHE A 144 -17.23 -3.42 1.61
C PHE A 144 -17.58 -2.04 2.17
N LEU A 145 -17.66 -0.99 1.35
CA LEU A 145 -17.93 0.38 1.80
C LEU A 145 -19.39 0.79 1.57
N PHE A 146 -19.95 0.51 0.38
CA PHE A 146 -21.34 0.85 0.06
C PHE A 146 -22.35 -0.18 0.61
N PRO A 147 -23.53 0.26 1.10
CA PRO A 147 -24.62 -0.63 1.45
C PRO A 147 -25.26 -1.16 0.15
N GLY A 148 -25.26 -2.48 -0.07
CA GLY A 148 -25.88 -3.07 -1.25
C GLY A 148 -25.43 -4.50 -1.56
N ALA A 149 -24.17 -4.84 -1.26
CA ALA A 149 -23.69 -6.20 -1.41
C ALA A 149 -24.20 -7.12 -0.28
N SER A 150 -24.67 -8.32 -0.64
CA SER A 150 -25.16 -9.31 0.31
C SER A 150 -24.03 -9.82 1.23
N PHE A 151 -24.39 -10.27 2.44
CA PHE A 151 -23.42 -10.83 3.39
C PHE A 151 -22.68 -12.06 2.83
N SER A 152 -23.39 -12.92 2.08
CA SER A 152 -22.80 -14.10 1.42
C SER A 152 -21.72 -13.70 0.41
N LEU A 153 -21.99 -12.71 -0.44
CA LEU A 153 -21.03 -12.23 -1.44
C LEU A 153 -19.78 -11.63 -0.79
N ARG A 154 -19.98 -10.78 0.23
CA ARG A 154 -18.88 -10.18 1.01
C ARG A 154 -18.03 -11.25 1.71
N GLY A 155 -18.68 -12.25 2.29
CA GLY A 155 -18.00 -13.38 2.94
C GLY A 155 -17.14 -14.18 1.96
N ARG A 156 -17.67 -14.46 0.76
CA ARG A 156 -16.98 -15.21 -0.28
C ARG A 156 -15.81 -14.48 -0.93
N TYR A 157 -15.88 -13.16 -1.08
CA TYR A 157 -14.85 -12.34 -1.75
C TYR A 157 -13.75 -11.82 -0.82
N LYS A 158 -14.02 -11.73 0.49
CA LYS A 158 -13.06 -11.21 1.48
C LYS A 158 -11.69 -11.92 1.46
N PRO A 159 -11.58 -13.26 1.37
CA PRO A 159 -10.28 -13.92 1.29
C PRO A 159 -9.46 -13.52 0.06
N GLN A 160 -10.10 -13.38 -1.10
CA GLN A 160 -9.51 -12.98 -2.36
C GLN A 160 -9.08 -11.52 -2.28
N HIS A 161 -9.90 -10.65 -1.69
CA HIS A 161 -9.54 -9.27 -1.45
C HIS A 161 -8.25 -9.15 -0.61
N ILE A 162 -8.12 -9.94 0.45
CA ILE A 162 -6.90 -9.96 1.27
C ILE A 162 -5.71 -10.50 0.48
N PHE A 163 -5.86 -11.62 -0.22
CA PHE A 163 -4.81 -12.23 -1.03
C PHE A 163 -4.28 -11.27 -2.10
N PHE A 164 -5.16 -10.72 -2.94
CA PHE A 164 -4.77 -9.79 -3.99
C PHE A 164 -4.19 -8.49 -3.44
N GLY A 165 -4.67 -8.00 -2.28
CA GLY A 165 -4.07 -6.84 -1.62
C GLY A 165 -2.59 -7.05 -1.27
N ILE A 166 -2.25 -8.22 -0.73
CA ILE A 166 -0.86 -8.59 -0.40
C ILE A 166 -0.05 -8.84 -1.67
N ALA A 167 -0.59 -9.60 -2.63
CA ALA A 167 0.08 -9.91 -3.88
C ALA A 167 0.42 -8.65 -4.69
N LEU A 168 -0.51 -7.69 -4.75
CA LEU A 168 -0.29 -6.40 -5.42
C LEU A 168 0.78 -5.57 -4.72
N PHE A 169 0.87 -5.61 -3.40
CA PHE A 169 1.94 -4.91 -2.67
C PHE A 169 3.32 -5.51 -2.98
N ILE A 170 3.43 -6.83 -3.06
CA ILE A 170 4.66 -7.52 -3.50
C ILE A 170 5.01 -7.13 -4.94
N LEU A 171 4.01 -7.09 -5.84
CA LEU A 171 4.19 -6.67 -7.23
C LEU A 171 4.61 -5.20 -7.34
N SER A 172 4.08 -4.30 -6.50
CA SER A 172 4.49 -2.90 -6.43
C SER A 172 5.98 -2.78 -6.08
N ILE A 173 6.43 -3.47 -5.02
CA ILE A 173 7.84 -3.49 -4.61
C ILE A 173 8.71 -4.08 -5.72
N THR A 174 8.31 -5.22 -6.30
CA THR A 174 9.04 -5.89 -7.38
C THR A 174 9.18 -4.96 -8.60
N SER A 175 8.11 -4.27 -8.97
CA SER A 175 8.13 -3.31 -10.09
C SER A 175 9.04 -2.12 -9.79
N CYS A 176 9.08 -1.63 -8.54
CA CYS A 176 10.03 -0.59 -8.13
C CYS A 176 11.49 -1.07 -8.24
N LEU A 177 11.80 -2.30 -7.83
CA LEU A 177 13.13 -2.89 -7.96
C LEU A 177 13.57 -3.01 -9.43
N LEU A 178 12.67 -3.47 -10.30
CA LEU A 178 12.90 -3.51 -11.75
C LEU A 178 13.16 -2.11 -12.31
N GLY A 179 12.36 -1.11 -11.91
CA GLY A 179 12.50 0.27 -12.39
C GLY A 179 13.78 0.95 -11.90
N ILE A 180 14.20 0.72 -10.66
CA ILE A 180 15.49 1.19 -10.14
C ILE A 180 16.64 0.56 -10.95
N THR A 181 16.59 -0.74 -11.15
CA THR A 181 17.61 -1.47 -11.93
C THR A 181 17.70 -0.94 -13.35
N GLU A 182 16.56 -0.79 -14.03
CA GLU A 182 16.46 -0.23 -15.38
C GLU A 182 17.04 1.18 -15.45
N MET A 183 16.71 2.05 -14.48
CA MET A 183 17.28 3.40 -14.42
C MET A 183 18.80 3.40 -14.26
N LEU A 184 19.34 2.56 -13.37
CA LEU A 184 20.79 2.48 -13.16
C LEU A 184 21.51 2.00 -14.42
N LEU A 185 20.97 0.97 -15.07
CA LEU A 185 21.52 0.46 -16.33
C LEU A 185 21.42 1.47 -17.47
N PHE A 186 20.39 2.32 -17.50
CA PHE A 186 20.27 3.35 -18.55
C PHE A 186 21.10 4.61 -18.30
N LYS A 187 21.37 4.95 -17.04
CA LYS A 187 22.00 6.24 -16.71
C LYS A 187 23.46 6.13 -16.34
N ILE A 188 23.89 5.01 -15.78
CA ILE A 188 25.24 4.84 -15.26
C ILE A 188 25.86 3.49 -15.62
N SER A 189 25.41 2.81 -16.70
CA SER A 189 25.88 1.47 -17.12
C SER A 189 27.38 1.27 -16.96
N ASP A 190 28.16 2.19 -17.51
CA ASP A 190 29.61 2.07 -17.67
C ASP A 190 30.35 2.23 -16.32
N SER A 191 29.69 2.88 -15.35
CA SER A 191 30.24 3.16 -14.03
C SER A 191 29.61 2.33 -12.91
N TYR A 192 28.48 1.66 -13.19
CA TYR A 192 27.67 1.01 -12.17
C TYR A 192 28.41 -0.14 -11.46
N SER A 193 29.18 -0.93 -12.21
CA SER A 193 30.01 -2.02 -11.69
C SER A 193 31.18 -1.54 -10.82
N HIS A 194 31.53 -0.25 -10.89
CA HIS A 194 32.60 0.35 -10.09
C HIS A 194 32.13 0.88 -8.74
N PHE A 195 30.91 0.53 -8.29
CA PHE A 195 30.34 0.95 -7.01
C PHE A 195 30.33 2.47 -6.83
N VAL A 196 29.98 3.22 -7.89
CA VAL A 196 29.81 4.66 -7.79
C VAL A 196 28.75 5.03 -6.73
N PRO A 197 28.91 6.15 -6.00
CA PRO A 197 28.02 6.51 -4.89
C PRO A 197 26.53 6.51 -5.22
N GLU A 198 26.17 6.95 -6.43
CA GLU A 198 24.79 6.89 -6.91
C GLU A 198 24.23 5.45 -6.92
N GLY A 199 25.00 4.50 -7.46
CA GLY A 199 24.60 3.10 -7.54
C GLY A 199 24.46 2.46 -6.17
N ILE A 200 25.35 2.78 -5.23
CA ILE A 200 25.25 2.33 -3.84
C ILE A 200 23.97 2.86 -3.19
N LEU A 201 23.66 4.14 -3.36
CA LEU A 201 22.46 4.75 -2.77
C LEU A 201 21.17 4.13 -3.33
N ALA A 202 21.10 3.96 -4.66
CA ALA A 202 19.94 3.36 -5.32
C ALA A 202 19.77 1.86 -4.96
N ASN A 203 20.86 1.11 -4.82
CA ASN A 203 20.81 -0.27 -4.32
C ASN A 203 20.37 -0.34 -2.85
N THR A 204 20.83 0.60 -2.04
CA THR A 204 20.39 0.74 -0.64
C THR A 204 18.89 1.02 -0.59
N LEU A 205 18.37 1.90 -1.44
CA LEU A 205 16.93 2.11 -1.60
C LEU A 205 16.21 0.81 -1.96
N GLY A 206 16.74 0.02 -2.89
CA GLY A 206 16.21 -1.30 -3.25
C GLY A 206 16.11 -2.25 -2.04
N VAL A 207 17.18 -2.36 -1.25
CA VAL A 207 17.20 -3.18 -0.03
C VAL A 207 16.19 -2.67 1.01
N LEU A 208 16.09 -1.35 1.19
CA LEU A 208 15.11 -0.75 2.09
C LEU A 208 13.66 -1.06 1.65
N LEU A 209 13.37 -1.08 0.34
CA LEU A 209 12.04 -1.40 -0.17
C LEU A 209 11.64 -2.83 0.21
N VAL A 210 12.58 -3.77 0.07
CA VAL A 210 12.39 -5.18 0.49
C VAL A 210 12.21 -5.26 2.00
N ALA A 211 13.04 -4.58 2.79
CA ALA A 211 12.95 -4.58 4.25
C ALA A 211 11.59 -4.04 4.74
N PHE A 212 11.11 -2.93 4.18
CA PHE A 212 9.79 -2.39 4.46
C PHE A 212 8.69 -3.39 4.10
N GLY A 213 8.77 -4.01 2.91
CA GLY A 213 7.85 -5.06 2.48
C GLY A 213 7.78 -6.25 3.44
N LEU A 214 8.94 -6.71 3.93
CA LEU A 214 9.03 -7.81 4.89
C LEU A 214 8.42 -7.45 6.25
N VAL A 215 8.66 -6.22 6.74
CA VAL A 215 8.06 -5.75 8.01
C VAL A 215 6.54 -5.67 7.89
N VAL A 216 6.02 -5.03 6.84
CA VAL A 216 4.57 -4.95 6.58
C VAL A 216 3.99 -6.35 6.43
N GLY A 217 4.62 -7.21 5.63
CA GLY A 217 4.21 -8.61 5.42
C GLY A 217 4.15 -9.39 6.72
N TYR A 218 5.19 -9.31 7.56
CA TYR A 218 5.21 -9.93 8.88
C TYR A 218 4.04 -9.46 9.74
N MET A 219 3.79 -8.14 9.81
CA MET A 219 2.65 -7.59 10.55
C MET A 219 1.31 -8.12 10.04
N LEU A 220 1.16 -8.31 8.74
CA LEU A 220 -0.05 -8.87 8.14
C LEU A 220 -0.27 -10.35 8.51
N THR A 221 0.78 -11.11 8.80
CA THR A 221 0.67 -12.52 9.22
C THR A 221 0.32 -12.72 10.70
N ARG A 222 0.47 -11.70 11.54
CA ARG A 222 0.17 -11.81 12.99
C ARG A 222 -1.34 -11.76 13.25
N GLU A 223 -1.89 -12.91 13.62
CA GLU A 223 -3.33 -13.06 13.93
C GLU A 223 -3.73 -12.28 15.19
N GLU A 224 -2.86 -12.20 16.20
CA GLU A 224 -3.10 -11.42 17.42
C GLU A 224 -3.18 -9.90 17.17
N TRP A 225 -2.63 -9.43 16.04
CA TRP A 225 -2.67 -8.02 15.64
C TRP A 225 -3.92 -7.68 14.81
N LYS A 226 -4.68 -8.67 14.36
CA LYS A 226 -5.92 -8.48 13.61
C LYS A 226 -6.97 -7.75 14.46
N ARG A 227 -7.78 -6.91 13.82
CA ARG A 227 -8.86 -6.16 14.50
C ARG A 227 -9.85 -7.14 15.14
N PRO A 228 -10.05 -7.10 16.48
CA PRO A 228 -11.10 -7.88 17.11
C PRO A 228 -12.48 -7.29 16.76
N PRO A 229 -13.56 -8.09 16.77
CA PRO A 229 -14.90 -7.54 16.75
C PRO A 229 -15.13 -6.66 17.99
N LEU A 230 -15.69 -5.47 17.81
CA LEU A 230 -16.04 -4.58 18.92
C LEU A 230 -17.38 -5.01 19.55
N ALA A 231 -17.60 -4.63 20.82
CA ALA A 231 -18.81 -4.99 21.56
C ALA A 231 -20.11 -4.57 20.85
N GLU A 232 -20.11 -3.39 20.22
CA GLU A 232 -21.22 -2.89 19.40
C GLU A 232 -21.55 -3.80 18.21
N GLU A 233 -20.54 -4.46 17.61
CA GLU A 233 -20.74 -5.38 16.49
C GLU A 233 -21.22 -6.75 16.97
N LEU A 234 -20.78 -7.17 18.16
CA LEU A 234 -21.23 -8.42 18.79
C LEU A 234 -22.71 -8.31 19.19
N ALA A 235 -23.12 -7.20 19.81
CA ALA A 235 -24.52 -6.95 20.19
C ALA A 235 -25.44 -6.98 18.95
N LEU A 236 -25.09 -6.26 17.88
CA LEU A 236 -25.84 -6.29 16.62
C LEU A 236 -25.92 -7.70 16.00
N SER A 237 -24.87 -8.51 16.13
CA SER A 237 -24.86 -9.88 15.59
C SER A 237 -25.71 -10.85 16.41
N MET A 238 -25.76 -10.66 17.73
CA MET A 238 -26.61 -11.43 18.63
C MET A 238 -28.08 -11.09 18.41
N ASP A 239 -28.43 -9.80 18.31
CA ASP A 239 -29.79 -9.33 18.03
C ASP A 239 -30.28 -9.81 16.66
N PHE A 240 -29.41 -9.82 15.65
CA PHE A 240 -29.78 -10.38 14.34
C PHE A 240 -30.02 -11.88 14.42
N LYS A 241 -29.18 -12.62 15.18
CA LYS A 241 -29.34 -14.07 15.36
C LYS A 241 -30.65 -14.41 16.07
N THR A 242 -31.00 -13.72 17.15
CA THR A 242 -32.28 -13.91 17.86
C THR A 242 -33.48 -13.59 16.97
N LEU A 243 -33.41 -12.54 16.15
CA LEU A 243 -34.46 -12.20 15.19
C LEU A 243 -34.62 -13.23 14.05
N THR A 244 -33.53 -13.86 13.61
CA THR A 244 -33.57 -14.85 12.51
C THR A 244 -33.84 -16.28 12.97
N GLU A 245 -33.41 -16.65 14.18
CA GLU A 245 -33.61 -18.00 14.71
C GLU A 245 -34.94 -18.13 15.43
N GLY A 246 -35.54 -17.01 15.90
CA GLY A 246 -36.77 -17.03 16.66
C GLY A 246 -36.55 -17.79 17.97
N GLU A 247 -36.80 -17.13 19.11
CA GLU A 247 -37.29 -17.92 20.23
C GLU A 247 -38.63 -18.52 19.78
N SER A 248 -38.61 -19.73 19.21
CA SER A 248 -39.77 -20.60 19.29
C SER A 248 -40.02 -20.77 20.78
N PRO A 249 -41.14 -20.27 21.33
CA PRO A 249 -41.49 -20.59 22.70
C PRO A 249 -41.79 -22.09 22.70
N GLY A 250 -40.83 -22.88 23.17
CA GLY A 250 -41.06 -24.25 23.57
C GLY A 250 -41.60 -24.23 24.98
N GLY A 251 -42.89 -24.56 25.15
CA GLY A 251 -43.54 -24.77 26.45
C GLY A 251 -44.82 -23.99 26.62
#